data_AF-A0A839ES99-F1
#
_entry.id   AF-A0A839ES99-F1
#
_cell.length_a   1.000
_cell.length_b   1.000
_cell.length_c   1.000
_cell.angle_alpha   90.00
_cell.angle_beta   90.00
_cell.angle_gamma   90.00
#
_symmetry.space_group_name_H-M   'P 1'
#
loop_
_entity.id
_entity.type
_entity.pdbx_description
1 polymer ?
#
loop_
_entity_poly.entity_id
_entity_poly.type
_entity_poly.pdbx_seq_one_letter_code
_entity_poly.pdbx_strand_id
1 'polypeptide(L)'
;MSGPKHLRLVADVTKFSDLDSWEHLYAYCPDCFRKMRLDKNRLGRKYGFHARINTLRKFLACKNVNCKNKVGNVFGTANEAR
;
A
#
# COMPACT_ATOMS: atom_id res chain seq x y z
N MET A 1 -5.23 10.10 13.57
CA MET A 1 -5.35 8.73 13.04
C MET A 1 -3.96 8.10 13.04
N SER A 2 -3.66 7.22 14.00
CA SER A 2 -2.34 6.60 14.10
C SER A 2 -2.25 5.42 13.13
N GLY A 3 -1.55 5.61 12.01
CA GLY A 3 -1.17 4.52 11.11
C GLY A 3 -0.16 3.56 11.78
N PRO A 4 0.23 2.46 11.11
CA PRO A 4 1.27 1.58 11.62
C PRO A 4 2.53 2.41 11.94
N LYS A 5 3.08 2.26 13.15
CA LYS A 5 4.11 3.13 13.77
C LYS A 5 5.41 3.36 12.98
N HIS A 6 5.54 2.85 11.75
CA HIS A 6 6.78 2.90 10.96
C HIS A 6 6.54 3.13 9.46
N LEU A 7 5.31 3.44 9.02
CA LEU A 7 5.02 3.71 7.61
C LEU A 7 4.86 5.22 7.37
N ARG A 8 5.54 5.75 6.35
CA ARG A 8 5.24 7.06 5.77
C ARG A 8 4.02 6.92 4.87
N LEU A 9 2.97 7.70 5.12
CA LEU A 9 1.76 7.67 4.29
C LEU A 9 2.07 8.10 2.86
N VAL A 10 1.48 7.38 1.91
CA VAL A 10 1.57 7.68 0.49
C VAL A 10 0.25 8.29 0.03
N ALA A 11 0.33 9.40 -0.70
CA ALA A 11 -0.84 10.06 -1.25
C ALA A 11 -1.48 9.21 -2.35
N ASP A 12 -2.81 9.29 -2.49
CA ASP A 12 -3.55 8.50 -3.47
C ASP A 12 -3.17 8.79 -4.93
N VAL A 13 -2.67 9.99 -5.18
CA VAL A 13 -2.26 10.47 -6.51
C VAL A 13 -0.83 10.06 -6.88
N THR A 14 -0.05 9.54 -5.93
CA THR A 14 1.33 9.09 -6.15
C THR A 14 1.35 7.93 -7.14
N LYS A 15 2.23 8.00 -8.14
CA LYS A 15 2.44 6.93 -9.12
C LYS A 15 3.47 5.93 -8.61
N PHE A 16 3.47 4.72 -9.16
CA PHE A 16 4.51 3.74 -8.83
C PHE A 16 5.92 4.22 -9.20
N SER A 17 6.05 5.01 -10.28
CA SER A 17 7.30 5.64 -10.70
C SER A 17 7.84 6.66 -9.71
N ASP A 18 6.97 7.26 -8.89
CA ASP A 18 7.33 8.33 -7.97
C ASP A 18 7.88 7.78 -6.64
N LEU A 19 7.69 6.47 -6.41
CA LEU A 19 8.26 5.78 -5.27
C LEU A 19 9.70 5.39 -5.57
N ASP A 20 10.58 5.63 -4.63
CA ASP A 20 11.99 5.31 -4.71
C ASP A 20 12.24 3.80 -4.81
N SER A 21 13.28 3.37 -5.54
CA SER A 21 13.60 1.94 -5.76
C SER A 21 13.89 1.18 -4.46
N TRP A 22 14.40 1.88 -3.45
CA TRP A 22 14.73 1.36 -2.13
C TRP A 22 13.53 1.38 -1.16
N GLU A 23 12.46 2.10 -1.47
CA GLU A 23 11.24 2.12 -0.65
C GLU A 23 10.46 0.81 -0.77
N HIS A 24 9.98 0.30 0.36
CA HIS A 24 9.07 -0.83 0.40
C HIS A 24 7.63 -0.33 0.52
N LEU A 25 6.80 -0.64 -0.47
CA LEU A 25 5.38 -0.29 -0.48
C LEU A 25 4.58 -1.28 0.39
N TYR A 26 3.71 -0.76 1.24
CA TYR A 26 2.79 -1.53 2.06
C TYR A 26 1.36 -1.05 1.86
N ALA A 27 0.41 -1.98 1.93
CA ALA A 27 -1.01 -1.71 2.13
C ALA A 27 -1.39 -2.14 3.55
N TYR A 28 -2.22 -1.36 4.22
CA TYR A 28 -2.76 -1.74 5.53
C TYR A 28 -4.24 -1.43 5.66
N CYS A 29 -4.92 -2.25 6.46
CA CYS A 29 -6.32 -2.04 6.80
C CYS A 29 -6.44 -0.96 7.88
N PRO A 30 -7.25 0.10 7.68
CA PRO A 30 -7.40 1.15 8.69
C PRO A 30 -8.16 0.67 9.94
N ASP A 31 -8.95 -0.41 9.84
CA ASP A 31 -9.76 -0.92 10.95
C ASP A 31 -8.98 -1.89 11.87
N CYS A 32 -8.23 -2.84 11.29
CA CYS A 32 -7.49 -3.85 12.06
C CYS A 32 -5.96 -3.71 12.02
N PHE A 33 -5.44 -2.67 11.34
CA PHE A 33 -4.01 -2.33 11.22
C PHE A 33 -3.10 -3.42 10.63
N ARG A 34 -3.65 -4.56 10.19
CA ARG A 34 -2.87 -5.58 9.46
C ARG A 34 -2.31 -4.97 8.19
N LYS A 35 -1.00 -5.12 8.00
CA LYS A 35 -0.25 -4.66 6.82
C LYS A 35 0.21 -5.84 5.97
N MET A 36 0.34 -5.59 4.67
CA MET A 36 0.91 -6.51 3.70
C MET A 36 1.92 -5.75 2.84
N ARG A 37 3.11 -6.33 2.65
CA ARG A 37 4.11 -5.80 1.73
C ARG A 37 3.65 -6.03 0.30
N LEU A 38 3.77 -5.00 -0.51
CA LEU A 38 3.44 -5.00 -1.92
C LEU A 38 4.72 -4.93 -2.75
N ASP A 39 4.82 -5.78 -3.77
CA ASP A 39 5.91 -5.71 -4.72
C ASP A 39 5.63 -4.61 -5.75
N LYS A 40 6.26 -3.45 -5.55
CA LYS A 40 6.11 -2.28 -6.43
C LYS A 40 6.46 -2.61 -7.88
N ASN A 41 7.52 -3.39 -8.13
CA ASN A 41 7.98 -3.68 -9.49
C ASN A 41 6.97 -4.58 -10.21
N ARG A 42 6.46 -5.61 -9.51
CA ARG A 42 5.40 -6.47 -10.04
C ARG A 42 4.11 -5.68 -10.32
N LEU A 43 3.73 -4.77 -9.42
CA LEU A 43 2.54 -3.93 -9.60
C LEU A 43 2.71 -2.91 -10.73
N GLY A 44 3.88 -2.28 -10.83
CA GLY A 44 4.22 -1.37 -11.92
C GLY A 44 4.21 -2.07 -13.29
N ARG A 45 4.69 -3.31 -13.38
CA ARG A 45 4.56 -4.13 -14.60
C ARG A 45 3.11 -4.50 -14.92
N LYS A 46 2.29 -4.78 -13.91
CA LYS A 46 0.89 -5.23 -14.09
C LYS A 46 -0.06 -4.08 -14.45
N TYR A 47 0.10 -2.92 -13.82
CA TYR A 47 -0.84 -1.79 -13.93
C TYR A 47 -0.24 -0.58 -14.65
N GLY A 48 1.07 -0.58 -14.94
CA GLY A 48 1.81 0.54 -15.50
C GLY A 48 2.51 1.37 -14.42
N PHE A 49 3.76 1.77 -14.64
CA PHE A 49 4.53 2.57 -13.68
C PHE A 49 3.95 3.98 -13.45
N HIS A 50 3.23 4.52 -14.44
CA HIS A 50 2.51 5.79 -14.30
C HIS A 50 1.13 5.67 -13.66
N ALA A 51 0.68 4.44 -13.33
CA ALA A 51 -0.58 4.25 -12.64
C ALA A 51 -0.46 4.73 -11.18
N ARG A 52 -1.55 5.29 -10.69
CA ARG A 52 -1.68 5.80 -9.32
C ARG A 52 -1.87 4.65 -8.34
N ILE A 53 -1.30 4.78 -7.15
CA ILE A 53 -1.33 3.74 -6.11
C ILE A 53 -2.77 3.48 -5.63
N ASN A 54 -3.65 4.48 -5.63
CA ASN A 54 -5.07 4.30 -5.28
C ASN A 54 -5.82 3.29 -6.19
N THR A 55 -5.30 3.01 -7.38
CA THR A 55 -5.83 1.98 -8.30
C THR A 55 -5.85 0.61 -7.62
N LEU A 56 -4.98 0.37 -6.64
CA LEU A 56 -4.89 -0.89 -5.90
C LEU A 56 -6.04 -1.07 -4.89
N ARG A 57 -6.72 0.00 -4.45
CA ARG A 57 -7.74 -0.07 -3.38
C ARG A 57 -8.86 -1.05 -3.70
N LYS A 58 -9.27 -1.12 -4.97
CA LYS A 58 -10.33 -2.02 -5.46
C LYS A 58 -9.92 -3.49 -5.55
N PHE A 59 -8.61 -3.76 -5.52
CA PHE A 59 -8.07 -5.12 -5.66
C PHE A 59 -7.55 -5.70 -4.34
N LEU A 60 -7.36 -4.86 -3.34
CA LEU A 60 -6.85 -5.25 -2.04
C LEU A 60 -7.98 -5.17 -1.02
N ALA A 61 -8.39 -6.34 -0.53
CA ALA A 61 -9.38 -6.49 0.53
C ALA A 61 -8.71 -7.04 1.80
N CYS A 62 -9.13 -6.55 2.97
CA CYS A 62 -8.65 -7.11 4.23
C CYS A 62 -9.33 -8.47 4.50
N LYS A 63 -8.56 -9.55 4.44
CA LYS A 63 -9.05 -10.93 4.69
C LYS A 63 -9.31 -11.24 6.17
N ASN A 64 -9.20 -10.26 7.07
CA ASN A 64 -9.53 -10.47 8.47
C ASN A 64 -11.05 -10.64 8.60
N VAL A 65 -11.50 -11.67 9.33
CA VAL A 65 -12.94 -11.97 9.53
C VAL A 65 -13.68 -10.78 10.13
N ASN A 66 -13.02 -10.03 11.03
CA ASN A 66 -13.60 -8.84 11.65
C ASN A 66 -13.75 -7.65 10.69
N CYS A 67 -13.07 -7.69 9.54
CA CYS A 67 -13.10 -6.64 8.53
C CYS A 67 -13.95 -7.01 7.30
N LYS A 68 -14.59 -8.18 7.28
CA LYS A 68 -15.56 -8.60 6.24
C LYS A 68 -15.12 -8.32 4.79
N ASN A 69 -13.85 -8.56 4.44
CA ASN A 69 -13.29 -8.29 3.10
C ASN A 69 -13.41 -6.82 2.64
N LYS A 70 -13.46 -5.87 3.57
CA LYS A 70 -13.54 -4.44 3.26
C LYS A 70 -12.34 -4.01 2.40
N VAL A 71 -12.65 -3.33 1.30
CA VAL A 71 -11.72 -2.64 0.41
C VAL A 71 -11.46 -1.22 0.93
N GLY A 72 -10.36 -0.60 0.52
CA GLY A 72 -9.96 0.71 1.04
C GLY A 72 -8.75 0.65 1.96
N ASN A 73 -7.75 -0.14 1.56
CA ASN A 73 -6.45 -0.10 2.22
C ASN A 73 -5.83 1.30 2.08
N VAL A 74 -5.16 1.72 3.15
CA VAL A 74 -4.27 2.88 3.13
C VAL A 74 -2.88 2.38 2.74
N PHE A 75 -2.14 3.21 2.02
CA PHE A 75 -0.80 2.88 1.54
C PHE A 75 0.25 3.66 2.31
N GLY A 76 1.39 3.00 2.52
CA GLY A 76 2.55 3.65 3.10
C GLY A 76 3.85 3.03 2.57
N THR A 77 4.92 3.79 2.61
CA THR A 77 6.27 3.27 2.40
C THR A 77 7.03 3.16 3.71
N ALA A 78 7.96 2.23 3.76
CA ALA A 78 8.99 2.21 4.78
C ALA A 78 10.32 1.82 4.16
N ASN A 79 11.37 2.23 4.86
CA ASN A 79 12.74 1.83 4.55
C ASN A 79 13.10 0.81 5.63
N GLU A 80 13.32 -0.44 5.24
CA GLU A 80 13.99 -1.35 6.17
C GLU A 80 15.43 -0.83 6.29
N ALA A 81 15.85 -0.49 7.51
CA ALA A 81 17.24 -0.10 7.77
C ALA A 81 18.14 -1.20 7.20
N ARG A 82 19.07 -0.80 6.35
CA ARG A 82 19.96 -1.70 5.62
C ARG A 82 20.93 -2.41 6.55
#